data_AF-A0A7W4A7D8-F1
#
_entry.id   AF-A0A7W4A7D8-F1
#
_cell.length_a   1.000
_cell.length_b   1.000
_cell.length_c   1.000
_cell.angle_alpha   90.00
_cell.angle_beta   90.00
_cell.angle_gamma   90.00
#
_symmetry.space_group_name_H-M   'P 1'
#
loop_
_entity.id
_entity.type
_entity.pdbx_description
1 polymer ?
#
loop_
_entity_poly.entity_id
_entity_poly.type
_entity_poly.pdbx_seq_one_letter_code
_entity_poly.pdbx_strand_id
1 'polypeptide(L)'
;MRIIYFTVYLVCFCCSFNLFSSTSFRTAFLVTEQRALAEPNQLIEELVITQAAQRISTTEHAYNNTLLARLYLFKGDIARSQSYFELAQQQLPKDDDWIQGYWLMYRSVFSLEEGLLPESIKQIRLAQNAFIQANDLEMLVQAESIEGALLLWQEEYPKAIEIIENAYIEAKTANMSSTTMLYVYDSLAAYYSTMSLFEKGEQYAVLARDLASKTAMLSMVCLLSISYA
;
A
#
# COMPACT_ATOMS: atom_id res chain seq x y z
N MET A 1 3.02 -30.89 38.92
CA MET A 1 3.36 -30.79 37.48
C MET A 1 2.18 -30.57 36.54
N ARG A 2 0.91 -30.89 36.87
CA ARG A 2 -0.23 -30.66 35.93
C ARG A 2 -0.66 -29.20 35.77
N ILE A 3 -0.47 -28.36 36.79
CA ILE A 3 -0.89 -26.94 36.78
C ILE A 3 -0.02 -26.10 35.83
N ILE A 4 1.29 -26.39 35.77
CA ILE A 4 2.24 -25.66 34.91
C ILE A 4 1.92 -25.88 33.41
N TYR A 5 1.59 -27.11 33.00
CA TYR A 5 1.21 -27.40 31.61
C TYR A 5 -0.10 -26.71 31.20
N PHE A 6 -1.06 -26.55 32.11
CA PHE A 6 -2.33 -25.86 31.84
C PHE A 6 -2.12 -24.34 31.66
N THR A 7 -1.27 -23.73 32.47
CA THR A 7 -0.91 -22.31 32.32
C THR A 7 -0.11 -22.02 31.05
N VAL A 8 0.79 -22.92 30.63
CA VAL A 8 1.53 -22.76 29.36
C VAL A 8 0.60 -22.90 28.16
N TYR A 9 -0.34 -23.85 28.18
CA TYR A 9 -1.34 -23.99 27.12
C TYR A 9 -2.26 -22.77 27.01
N LEU A 10 -2.69 -22.20 28.15
CA LEU A 10 -3.58 -21.03 28.17
C LEU A 10 -2.87 -19.78 27.58
N VAL A 11 -1.61 -19.56 27.93
CA VAL A 11 -0.81 -18.43 27.41
C VAL A 11 -0.54 -18.59 25.91
N CYS A 12 -0.19 -19.78 25.44
CA CYS A 12 -0.01 -20.03 24.00
C CYS A 12 -1.32 -19.85 23.20
N PHE A 13 -2.47 -20.24 23.78
CA PHE A 13 -3.78 -20.08 23.13
C PHE A 13 -4.20 -18.60 23.05
N CYS A 14 -3.96 -17.81 24.10
CA CYS A 14 -4.24 -16.38 24.11
C CYS A 14 -3.32 -15.58 23.16
N CYS A 15 -2.04 -15.94 23.03
CA CYS A 15 -1.14 -15.29 22.07
C CYS A 15 -1.55 -15.59 20.62
N SER A 16 -2.01 -16.81 20.34
CA SER A 16 -2.47 -17.20 19.01
C SER A 16 -3.73 -16.43 18.58
N PHE A 17 -4.70 -16.22 19.49
CA PHE A 17 -5.94 -15.52 19.16
C PHE A 17 -5.75 -14.05 18.75
N ASN A 18 -4.77 -13.35 19.35
CA ASN A 18 -4.47 -11.97 18.99
C ASN A 18 -3.71 -11.84 17.65
N LEU A 19 -2.92 -12.85 17.27
CA LEU A 19 -2.23 -12.91 15.98
C LEU A 19 -3.18 -13.24 14.82
N PHE A 20 -4.16 -14.12 15.05
CA PHE A 20 -5.14 -14.48 14.03
C PHE A 20 -6.17 -13.37 13.76
N SER A 21 -6.54 -12.56 14.76
CA SER A 21 -7.50 -11.47 14.57
C SER A 21 -6.91 -10.26 13.82
N SER A 22 -5.64 -9.90 14.08
CA SER A 22 -4.98 -8.77 13.41
C SER A 22 -4.70 -9.06 11.92
N THR A 23 -4.31 -10.31 11.61
CA THR A 23 -4.05 -10.75 10.23
C THR A 23 -5.34 -10.74 9.39
N SER A 24 -6.49 -11.12 9.98
CA SER A 24 -7.76 -11.12 9.25
C SER A 24 -8.26 -9.71 8.93
N PHE A 25 -7.99 -8.74 9.81
CA PHE A 25 -8.40 -7.36 9.63
C PHE A 25 -7.57 -6.64 8.54
N ARG A 26 -6.24 -6.83 8.54
CA ARG A 26 -5.36 -6.31 7.49
C ARG A 26 -5.68 -6.91 6.11
N THR A 27 -6.04 -8.19 6.07
CA THR A 27 -6.51 -8.82 4.82
C THR A 27 -7.77 -8.13 4.29
N ALA A 28 -8.73 -7.78 5.17
CA ALA A 28 -9.94 -7.06 4.76
C ALA A 28 -9.64 -5.66 4.22
N PHE A 29 -8.63 -4.97 4.75
CA PHE A 29 -8.14 -3.71 4.20
C PHE A 29 -7.59 -3.89 2.78
N LEU A 30 -6.69 -4.84 2.56
CA LEU A 30 -6.14 -5.07 1.22
C LEU A 30 -7.21 -5.47 0.19
N VAL A 31 -8.23 -6.21 0.59
CA VAL A 31 -9.41 -6.49 -0.25
C VAL A 31 -10.18 -5.20 -0.58
N THR A 32 -10.32 -4.30 0.39
CA THR A 32 -10.99 -3.01 0.20
C THR A 32 -10.21 -2.12 -0.76
N GLU A 33 -8.89 -2.07 -0.65
CA GLU A 33 -8.02 -1.40 -1.63
C GLU A 33 -8.20 -1.96 -3.03
N GLN A 34 -8.23 -3.28 -3.16
CA GLN A 34 -8.38 -3.94 -4.44
C GLN A 34 -9.72 -3.56 -5.10
N ARG A 35 -10.79 -3.46 -4.31
CA ARG A 35 -12.09 -2.97 -4.79
C ARG A 35 -12.05 -1.49 -5.17
N ALA A 36 -11.23 -0.68 -4.51
CA ALA A 36 -11.05 0.73 -4.83
C ALA A 36 -10.56 0.96 -6.26
N LEU A 37 -9.80 0.01 -6.82
CA LEU A 37 -9.35 0.02 -8.21
C LEU A 37 -10.49 -0.24 -9.21
N ALA A 38 -11.52 -0.98 -8.79
CA ALA A 38 -12.66 -1.36 -9.61
C ALA A 38 -13.76 -0.28 -9.62
N GLU A 39 -14.13 0.16 -8.42
CA GLU A 39 -15.34 0.94 -8.15
C GLU A 39 -15.02 2.16 -7.26
N PRO A 40 -14.09 3.05 -7.66
CA PRO A 40 -13.57 4.10 -6.78
C PRO A 40 -14.67 5.05 -6.26
N ASN A 41 -15.65 5.40 -7.11
CA ASN A 41 -16.74 6.30 -6.71
C ASN A 41 -17.68 5.67 -5.68
N GLN A 42 -18.09 4.43 -5.90
CA GLN A 42 -18.96 3.72 -4.97
C GLN A 42 -18.24 3.49 -3.63
N LEU A 43 -16.95 3.13 -3.68
CA LEU A 43 -16.18 2.93 -2.46
C LEU A 43 -16.00 4.22 -1.66
N ILE A 44 -15.81 5.38 -2.31
CA ILE A 44 -15.79 6.68 -1.62
C ILE A 44 -17.08 6.88 -0.81
N GLU A 45 -18.25 6.66 -1.41
CA GLU A 45 -19.54 6.83 -0.73
C GLU A 45 -19.66 5.91 0.49
N GLU A 46 -19.31 4.63 0.33
CA GLU A 46 -19.35 3.64 1.40
C GLU A 46 -18.38 3.97 2.55
N LEU A 47 -17.14 4.38 2.23
CA LEU A 47 -16.14 4.76 3.23
C LEU A 47 -16.55 6.02 3.99
N VAL A 48 -17.12 7.02 3.32
CA VAL A 48 -17.64 8.24 3.97
C VAL A 48 -18.75 7.90 4.97
N ILE A 49 -19.67 7.01 4.60
CA ILE A 49 -20.74 6.54 5.49
C ILE A 49 -20.15 5.77 6.68
N THR A 50 -19.20 4.88 6.41
CA THR A 50 -18.54 4.06 7.44
C THR A 50 -17.78 4.92 8.44
N GLN A 51 -17.10 5.97 7.99
CA GLN A 51 -16.40 6.92 8.85
C GLN A 51 -17.31 7.70 9.80
N ALA A 52 -18.58 7.87 9.45
CA ALA A 52 -19.57 8.50 10.33
C ALA A 52 -20.09 7.56 11.43
N ALA A 53 -19.79 6.26 11.36
CA ALA A 53 -20.26 5.28 12.34
C ALA A 53 -19.41 5.30 13.62
N GLN A 54 -20.04 5.36 14.80
CA GLN A 54 -19.38 5.43 16.11
C GLN A 54 -18.60 4.16 16.53
N ARG A 55 -18.57 3.10 15.72
CA ARG A 55 -18.18 1.75 16.15
C ARG A 55 -16.89 1.20 15.55
N ILE A 56 -16.17 1.97 14.74
CA ILE A 56 -14.94 1.48 14.11
C ILE A 56 -13.70 1.82 14.95
N SER A 57 -12.64 1.04 14.80
CA SER A 57 -11.40 1.23 15.56
C SER A 57 -10.61 2.46 15.08
N THR A 58 -9.65 2.94 15.89
CA THR A 58 -8.74 4.03 15.47
C THR A 58 -7.89 3.64 14.25
N THR A 59 -7.42 2.38 14.21
CA THR A 59 -6.71 1.82 13.05
C THR A 59 -7.61 1.86 11.80
N GLU A 60 -8.88 1.47 11.92
CA GLU A 60 -9.84 1.53 10.82
C GLU A 60 -10.13 2.94 10.36
N HIS A 61 -10.29 3.87 11.30
CA HIS A 61 -10.46 5.28 10.99
C HIS A 61 -9.28 5.85 10.21
N ALA A 62 -8.05 5.59 10.67
CA ALA A 62 -6.83 6.04 9.99
C ALA A 62 -6.67 5.39 8.62
N TYR A 63 -6.98 4.11 8.49
CA TYR A 63 -6.96 3.39 7.22
C TYR A 63 -7.96 3.99 6.22
N ASN A 64 -9.23 4.09 6.60
CA ASN A 64 -10.30 4.61 5.76
C ASN A 64 -10.01 6.06 5.31
N ASN A 65 -9.52 6.91 6.23
CA ASN A 65 -9.15 8.29 5.88
C ASN A 65 -7.94 8.33 4.93
N THR A 66 -6.94 7.48 5.12
CA THR A 66 -5.80 7.41 4.19
C THR A 66 -6.24 6.94 2.80
N LEU A 67 -7.12 5.94 2.72
CA LEU A 67 -7.67 5.46 1.45
C LEU A 67 -8.56 6.52 0.78
N LEU A 68 -9.43 7.20 1.53
CA LEU A 68 -10.23 8.32 1.02
C LEU A 68 -9.34 9.43 0.46
N ALA A 69 -8.26 9.77 1.16
CA ALA A 69 -7.34 10.79 0.69
C ALA A 69 -6.73 10.42 -0.68
N ARG A 70 -6.29 9.17 -0.85
CA ARG A 70 -5.77 8.66 -2.13
C ARG A 70 -6.82 8.71 -3.24
N LEU A 71 -8.04 8.28 -2.94
CA LEU A 71 -9.14 8.27 -3.91
C LEU A 71 -9.54 9.68 -4.34
N TYR A 72 -9.56 10.65 -3.43
CA TYR A 72 -9.79 12.05 -3.77
C TYR A 72 -8.62 12.67 -4.55
N LEU A 73 -7.37 12.31 -4.23
CA LEU A 73 -6.19 12.73 -5.00
C LEU A 73 -6.31 12.27 -6.44
N PHE A 74 -6.63 10.98 -6.65
CA PHE A 74 -6.81 10.40 -7.97
C PHE A 74 -7.94 11.08 -8.78
N LYS A 75 -8.98 11.56 -8.09
CA LYS A 75 -10.06 12.33 -8.71
C LYS A 75 -9.71 13.80 -8.98
N GLY A 76 -8.53 14.25 -8.58
CA GLY A 76 -8.10 15.65 -8.68
C GLY A 76 -8.73 16.59 -7.63
N ASP A 77 -9.41 16.06 -6.62
CA ASP A 77 -9.95 16.86 -5.50
C ASP A 77 -8.88 16.99 -4.40
N ILE A 78 -7.91 17.87 -4.65
CA ILE A 78 -6.75 18.07 -3.78
C ILE A 78 -7.16 18.52 -2.38
N ALA A 79 -8.19 19.37 -2.26
CA ALA A 79 -8.63 19.92 -0.98
C ALA A 79 -9.21 18.82 -0.07
N ARG A 80 -10.11 17.97 -0.59
CA ARG A 80 -10.62 16.83 0.19
C ARG A 80 -9.53 15.82 0.49
N SER A 81 -8.67 15.58 -0.48
CA SER A 81 -7.54 14.67 -0.34
C SER A 81 -6.66 15.05 0.86
N GLN A 82 -6.22 16.31 0.92
CA GLN A 82 -5.44 16.85 2.03
C GLN A 82 -6.19 16.75 3.37
N SER A 83 -7.46 17.15 3.39
CA SER A 83 -8.29 17.11 4.61
C SER A 83 -8.38 15.69 5.20
N TYR A 84 -8.63 14.67 4.36
CA TYR A 84 -8.65 13.29 4.81
C TYR A 84 -7.27 12.79 5.27
N PHE A 85 -6.20 13.23 4.61
CA PHE A 85 -4.84 12.84 4.99
C PHE A 85 -4.44 13.38 6.37
N GLU A 86 -4.81 14.63 6.67
CA GLU A 86 -4.63 15.26 7.99
C GLU A 86 -5.47 14.55 9.07
N LEU A 87 -6.72 14.20 8.75
CA LEU A 87 -7.58 13.44 9.66
C LEU A 87 -6.99 12.06 9.97
N ALA A 88 -6.47 11.35 8.96
CA ALA A 88 -5.78 10.08 9.17
C ALA A 88 -4.60 10.24 10.13
N GLN A 89 -3.76 11.26 9.92
CA GLN A 89 -2.59 11.53 10.75
C GLN A 89 -2.97 11.76 12.22
N GLN A 90 -4.02 12.53 12.48
CA GLN A 90 -4.50 12.82 13.83
C GLN A 90 -5.01 11.56 14.56
N GLN A 91 -5.41 10.54 13.81
CA GLN A 91 -6.01 9.31 14.32
C GLN A 91 -5.03 8.14 14.35
N LEU A 92 -3.79 8.34 13.91
CA LEU A 92 -2.78 7.27 13.89
C LEU A 92 -2.51 6.75 15.30
N PRO A 93 -2.79 5.47 15.58
CA PRO A 93 -2.33 4.83 16.81
C PRO A 93 -0.80 4.73 16.81
N LYS A 94 -0.19 4.97 17.97
CA LYS A 94 1.27 4.95 18.14
C LYS A 94 1.85 3.54 18.29
N ASP A 95 1.00 2.57 18.58
CA ASP A 95 1.33 1.18 18.92
C ASP A 95 0.99 0.19 17.79
N ASP A 96 0.54 0.68 16.64
CA ASP A 96 0.27 -0.13 15.45
C ASP A 96 1.20 0.32 14.31
N ASP A 97 2.33 -0.39 14.18
CA ASP A 97 3.34 -0.10 13.16
C ASP A 97 2.77 -0.26 11.75
N TRP A 98 1.81 -1.16 11.55
CA TRP A 98 1.27 -1.43 10.21
C TRP A 98 0.54 -0.23 9.65
N ILE A 99 -0.36 0.39 10.45
CA ILE A 99 -1.11 1.55 9.97
C ILE A 99 -0.26 2.81 9.90
N GLN A 100 0.77 2.93 10.74
CA GLN A 100 1.79 3.96 10.60
C GLN A 100 2.56 3.80 9.29
N GLY A 101 3.00 2.57 8.97
CA GLY A 101 3.65 2.24 7.71
C GLY A 101 2.76 2.52 6.52
N TYR A 102 1.49 2.11 6.58
CA TYR A 102 0.48 2.36 5.56
C TYR A 102 0.32 3.85 5.26
N TRP A 103 0.15 4.67 6.31
CA TRP A 103 0.04 6.12 6.14
C TRP A 103 1.33 6.73 5.60
N LEU A 104 2.50 6.34 6.10
CA LEU A 104 3.81 6.82 5.62
C LEU A 104 4.05 6.47 4.15
N MET A 105 3.68 5.25 3.74
CA MET A 105 3.82 4.76 2.37
C MET A 105 3.07 5.68 1.41
N TYR A 106 1.82 6.03 1.70
CA TYR A 106 1.07 6.93 0.83
C TYR A 106 1.39 8.41 1.05
N ARG A 107 1.85 8.82 2.24
CA ARG A 107 2.37 10.18 2.45
C ARG A 107 3.56 10.45 1.56
N SER A 108 4.41 9.42 1.32
CA SER A 108 5.54 9.54 0.41
C SER A 108 5.11 9.92 -1.01
N VAL A 109 4.03 9.32 -1.52
CA VAL A 109 3.47 9.64 -2.83
C VAL A 109 2.96 11.08 -2.86
N PHE A 110 2.24 11.53 -1.83
CA PHE A 110 1.83 12.93 -1.73
C PHE A 110 3.02 13.89 -1.67
N SER A 111 4.08 13.54 -0.95
CA SER A 111 5.29 14.37 -0.87
C SER A 111 5.96 14.49 -2.24
N LEU A 112 5.93 13.42 -3.05
CA LEU A 112 6.39 13.47 -4.43
C LEU A 112 5.56 14.47 -5.25
N GLU A 113 4.22 14.38 -5.20
CA GLU A 113 3.31 15.30 -5.91
C GLU A 113 3.50 16.76 -5.49
N GLU A 114 3.91 17.01 -4.24
CA GLU A 114 4.25 18.33 -3.71
C GLU A 114 5.67 18.80 -4.12
N GLY A 115 6.42 18.01 -4.89
CA GLY A 115 7.80 18.30 -5.29
C GLY A 115 8.84 18.08 -4.18
N LEU A 116 8.47 17.40 -3.09
CA LEU A 116 9.30 17.14 -1.91
C LEU A 116 9.95 15.75 -1.97
N LEU A 117 10.70 15.49 -3.04
CA LEU A 117 11.32 14.18 -3.29
C LEU A 117 12.21 13.65 -2.15
N PRO A 118 13.09 14.44 -1.49
CA PRO A 118 13.88 13.94 -0.36
C PRO A 118 13.03 13.47 0.83
N GLU A 119 11.91 14.17 1.09
CA GLU A 119 11.00 13.80 2.18
C GLU A 119 10.15 12.57 1.78
N SER A 120 9.77 12.45 0.51
CA SER A 120 9.14 11.24 -0.03
C SER A 120 9.99 9.99 0.20
N ILE A 121 11.28 10.04 -0.18
CA ILE A 121 12.24 8.93 0.02
C ILE A 121 12.42 8.60 1.51
N LYS A 122 12.47 9.62 2.37
CA LYS A 122 12.56 9.39 3.82
C LYS A 122 11.31 8.70 4.36
N GLN A 123 10.13 9.12 3.93
CA GLN A 123 8.86 8.55 4.37
C GLN A 123 8.67 7.10 3.92
N ILE A 124 9.02 6.76 2.67
CA ILE A 124 8.88 5.38 2.19
C ILE A 124 9.81 4.43 2.95
N ARG A 125 11.03 4.86 3.31
CA ARG A 125 11.94 4.06 4.15
C ARG A 125 11.45 3.90 5.58
N LEU A 126 10.79 4.93 6.14
CA LEU A 126 10.11 4.80 7.43
C LEU A 126 8.95 3.81 7.34
N ALA A 127 8.21 3.79 6.23
CA ALA A 127 7.14 2.82 6.00
C ALA A 127 7.69 1.38 5.94
N GLN A 128 8.77 1.13 5.19
CA GLN A 128 9.44 -0.16 5.14
C GLN A 128 9.83 -0.65 6.55
N ASN A 129 10.47 0.21 7.35
CA ASN A 129 10.83 -0.13 8.73
C ASN A 129 9.60 -0.51 9.56
N ALA A 130 8.50 0.21 9.41
CA ALA A 130 7.25 -0.08 10.11
C ALA A 130 6.65 -1.43 9.68
N PHE A 131 6.69 -1.77 8.39
CA PHE A 131 6.23 -3.08 7.90
C PHE A 131 7.13 -4.24 8.34
N ILE A 132 8.43 -4.02 8.48
CA ILE A 132 9.35 -4.98 9.11
C ILE A 132 8.94 -5.24 10.56
N GLN A 133 8.68 -4.19 11.35
CA GLN A 133 8.22 -4.35 12.75
C GLN A 133 6.85 -5.04 12.83
N ALA A 134 5.95 -4.74 11.88
CA ALA A 134 4.64 -5.36 11.78
C ALA A 134 4.66 -6.81 11.24
N ASN A 135 5.84 -7.30 10.82
CA ASN A 135 6.06 -8.59 10.17
C ASN A 135 5.12 -8.81 8.96
N ASP A 136 4.96 -7.79 8.13
CA ASP A 136 4.12 -7.81 6.93
C ASP A 136 4.98 -7.68 5.67
N LEU A 137 5.35 -8.84 5.12
CA LEU A 137 6.23 -8.93 3.96
C LEU A 137 5.57 -8.40 2.68
N GLU A 138 4.25 -8.56 2.53
CA GLU A 138 3.54 -8.05 1.34
C GLU A 138 3.60 -6.53 1.28
N MET A 139 3.31 -5.87 2.41
CA MET A 139 3.39 -4.41 2.48
C MET A 139 4.82 -3.89 2.38
N LEU A 140 5.81 -4.64 2.90
CA LEU A 140 7.22 -4.32 2.70
C LEU A 140 7.57 -4.29 1.21
N VAL A 141 7.21 -5.34 0.46
CA VAL A 141 7.46 -5.43 -0.98
C VAL A 141 6.75 -4.32 -1.76
N GLN A 142 5.52 -3.94 -1.36
CA GLN A 142 4.84 -2.78 -1.95
C GLN A 142 5.63 -1.48 -1.70
N ALA A 143 6.12 -1.27 -0.48
CA ALA A 143 6.88 -0.08 -0.12
C ALA A 143 8.27 -0.03 -0.82
N GLU A 144 8.94 -1.17 -0.98
CA GLU A 144 10.19 -1.29 -1.75
C GLU A 144 9.96 -0.98 -3.23
N SER A 145 8.87 -1.48 -3.81
CA SER A 145 8.49 -1.18 -5.20
C SER A 145 8.31 0.33 -5.40
N ILE A 146 7.61 0.99 -4.47
CA ILE A 146 7.44 2.45 -4.48
C ILE A 146 8.78 3.18 -4.32
N GLU A 147 9.69 2.74 -3.42
CA GLU A 147 11.04 3.34 -3.34
C GLU A 147 11.76 3.23 -4.68
N GLY A 148 11.72 2.05 -5.31
CA GLY A 148 12.29 1.84 -6.64
C GLY A 148 11.77 2.86 -7.65
N ALA A 149 10.45 3.07 -7.70
CA ALA A 149 9.83 4.08 -8.57
C ALA A 149 10.26 5.51 -8.21
N LEU A 150 10.37 5.85 -6.91
CA LEU A 150 10.83 7.15 -6.45
C LEU A 150 12.30 7.43 -6.81
N LEU A 151 13.15 6.41 -6.82
CA LEU A 151 14.54 6.53 -7.24
C LEU A 151 14.70 6.82 -8.74
N LEU A 152 13.69 6.51 -9.57
CA LEU A 152 13.66 6.94 -10.98
C LEU A 152 13.61 8.46 -11.09
N TRP A 153 12.85 9.12 -10.21
CA TRP A 153 12.77 10.58 -10.12
C TRP A 153 14.08 11.22 -9.65
N GLN A 154 14.93 10.47 -8.95
CA GLN A 154 16.29 10.89 -8.58
C GLN A 154 17.34 10.52 -9.62
N GLU A 155 16.94 9.89 -10.73
CA GLU A 155 17.85 9.36 -11.75
C GLU A 155 18.84 8.31 -11.20
N GLU A 156 18.53 7.68 -10.05
CA GLU A 156 19.33 6.60 -9.44
C GLU A 156 19.01 5.24 -10.09
N TYR A 157 19.03 5.17 -11.43
CA TYR A 157 18.51 4.02 -12.20
C TYR A 157 19.09 2.64 -11.81
N PRO A 158 20.42 2.47 -11.60
CA PRO A 158 20.97 1.15 -11.24
C PRO A 158 20.43 0.62 -9.92
N LYS A 159 20.22 1.51 -8.94
CA LYS A 159 19.68 1.16 -7.64
C LYS A 159 18.17 0.94 -7.70
N ALA A 160 17.47 1.75 -8.49
CA ALA A 160 16.04 1.60 -8.72
C ALA A 160 15.70 0.20 -9.24
N ILE A 161 16.39 -0.27 -10.29
CA ILE A 161 16.11 -1.60 -10.84
C ILE A 161 16.50 -2.73 -9.90
N GLU A 162 17.60 -2.60 -9.16
CA GLU A 162 18.00 -3.59 -8.16
C GLU A 162 16.90 -3.80 -7.11
N ILE A 163 16.34 -2.71 -6.58
CA ILE A 163 15.25 -2.78 -5.60
C ILE A 163 13.99 -3.39 -6.23
N ILE A 164 13.61 -2.95 -7.43
CA ILE A 164 12.39 -3.42 -8.10
C ILE A 164 12.49 -4.91 -8.48
N GLU A 165 13.64 -5.37 -8.98
CA GLU A 165 13.85 -6.78 -9.33
C GLU A 165 13.88 -7.68 -8.10
N ASN A 166 14.48 -7.23 -7.00
CA ASN A 166 14.44 -7.94 -5.73
C ASN A 166 13.01 -8.08 -5.22
N ALA A 167 12.23 -6.99 -5.21
CA ALA A 167 10.81 -7.00 -4.86
C ALA A 167 10.01 -7.96 -5.75
N TYR A 168 10.30 -8.01 -7.04
CA TYR A 168 9.66 -8.94 -7.98
C TYR A 168 10.00 -10.41 -7.72
N ILE A 169 11.27 -10.72 -7.46
CA ILE A 169 11.71 -12.08 -7.12
C ILE A 169 11.06 -12.54 -5.82
N GLU A 170 11.06 -11.68 -4.79
CA GLU A 170 10.44 -11.94 -3.49
C GLU A 170 8.94 -12.21 -3.65
N ALA A 171 8.23 -11.30 -4.34
CA ALA A 171 6.79 -11.41 -4.57
C ALA A 171 6.39 -12.70 -5.28
N LYS A 172 7.16 -13.08 -6.31
CA LYS A 172 6.92 -14.33 -7.05
C LYS A 172 7.23 -15.57 -6.23
N THR A 173 8.35 -15.56 -5.49
CA THR A 173 8.79 -16.71 -4.71
C THR A 173 7.85 -17.00 -3.55
N ALA A 174 7.38 -15.94 -2.88
CA ALA A 174 6.41 -16.02 -1.80
C ALA A 174 4.95 -16.18 -2.28
N ASN A 175 4.70 -16.14 -3.59
CA ASN A 175 3.36 -16.21 -4.20
C ASN A 175 2.39 -15.19 -3.58
N MET A 176 2.82 -13.93 -3.53
CA MET A 176 2.06 -12.83 -2.91
C MET A 176 0.78 -12.47 -3.67
N SER A 177 -0.09 -11.71 -3.01
CA SER A 177 -1.37 -11.27 -3.57
C SER A 177 -1.24 -10.50 -4.89
N SER A 178 -2.33 -10.48 -5.67
CA SER A 178 -2.42 -9.70 -6.91
C SER A 178 -2.24 -8.19 -6.67
N THR A 179 -2.67 -7.69 -5.50
CA THR A 179 -2.45 -6.30 -5.10
C THR A 179 -0.96 -5.99 -5.02
N THR A 180 -0.19 -6.84 -4.33
CA THR A 180 1.27 -6.67 -4.21
C THR A 180 1.96 -6.77 -5.57
N MET A 181 1.58 -7.76 -6.39
CA MET A 181 2.12 -7.90 -7.75
C MET A 181 1.83 -6.70 -8.66
N LEU A 182 0.72 -5.98 -8.43
CA LEU A 182 0.40 -4.77 -9.19
C LEU A 182 1.43 -3.66 -8.95
N TYR A 183 1.79 -3.39 -7.69
CA TYR A 183 2.83 -2.40 -7.36
C TYR A 183 4.18 -2.73 -8.00
N VAL A 184 4.55 -4.02 -8.00
CA VAL A 184 5.78 -4.51 -8.62
C VAL A 184 5.75 -4.29 -10.13
N TYR A 185 4.67 -4.70 -10.81
CA TYR A 185 4.55 -4.56 -12.26
C TYR A 185 4.48 -3.11 -12.71
N ASP A 186 3.77 -2.25 -11.98
CA ASP A 186 3.75 -0.82 -12.27
C ASP A 186 5.15 -0.20 -12.14
N SER A 187 5.93 -0.61 -11.14
CA SER A 187 7.30 -0.12 -10.94
C SER A 187 8.25 -0.62 -12.04
N LEU A 188 8.13 -1.88 -12.47
CA LEU A 188 8.87 -2.42 -13.62
C LEU A 188 8.49 -1.70 -14.91
N ALA A 189 7.20 -1.46 -15.15
CA ALA A 189 6.71 -0.73 -16.30
C ALA A 189 7.28 0.70 -16.32
N ALA A 190 7.28 1.39 -15.17
CA ALA A 190 7.86 2.73 -15.02
C ALA A 190 9.38 2.73 -15.31
N TYR A 191 10.13 1.79 -14.74
CA TYR A 191 11.57 1.69 -14.99
C TYR A 191 11.88 1.48 -16.48
N TYR A 192 11.28 0.46 -17.11
CA TYR A 192 11.57 0.14 -18.50
C TYR A 192 11.14 1.26 -19.46
N SER A 193 10.04 1.95 -19.17
CA SER A 193 9.62 3.11 -19.94
C SER A 193 10.61 4.27 -19.80
N THR A 194 11.09 4.54 -18.58
CA THR A 194 12.12 5.56 -18.31
C THR A 194 13.42 5.27 -19.08
N MET A 195 13.81 4.00 -19.16
CA MET A 195 14.98 3.55 -19.92
C MET A 195 14.75 3.47 -21.43
N SER A 196 13.62 3.95 -21.95
CA SER A 196 13.24 3.87 -23.37
C SER A 196 13.15 2.43 -23.92
N LEU A 197 12.95 1.45 -23.05
CA LEU A 197 12.71 0.03 -23.39
C LEU A 197 11.20 -0.23 -23.45
N PHE A 198 10.52 0.49 -24.34
CA PHE A 198 9.06 0.60 -24.37
C PHE A 198 8.34 -0.75 -24.52
N GLU A 199 8.86 -1.68 -25.34
CA GLU A 199 8.24 -3.01 -25.49
C GLU A 199 8.19 -3.78 -24.16
N LYS A 200 9.24 -3.69 -23.35
CA LYS A 200 9.24 -4.31 -22.01
C LYS A 200 8.34 -3.54 -21.05
N GLY A 201 8.37 -2.21 -21.10
CA GLY A 201 7.47 -1.37 -20.30
C GLY A 201 6.01 -1.71 -20.55
N GLU A 202 5.60 -1.83 -21.81
CA GLU A 202 4.26 -2.19 -22.23
C GLU A 202 3.86 -3.60 -21.75
N GLN A 203 4.77 -4.59 -21.84
CA GLN A 203 4.50 -5.94 -21.33
C GLN A 203 4.13 -5.93 -19.85
N TYR A 204 4.88 -5.22 -19.01
CA TYR A 204 4.58 -5.13 -17.58
C TYR A 204 3.32 -4.31 -17.29
N ALA A 205 3.08 -3.23 -18.04
CA ALA A 205 1.84 -2.45 -17.93
C ALA A 205 0.60 -3.30 -18.28
N VAL A 206 0.69 -4.15 -19.31
CA VAL A 206 -0.38 -5.10 -19.67
C VAL A 206 -0.60 -6.11 -18.54
N LEU A 207 0.46 -6.64 -17.93
CA LEU A 207 0.33 -7.56 -16.80
C LEU A 207 -0.36 -6.89 -15.59
N ALA A 208 0.01 -5.65 -15.25
CA ALA A 208 -0.63 -4.88 -14.18
C ALA A 208 -2.12 -4.63 -14.47
N ARG A 209 -2.44 -4.18 -15.69
CA ARG A 209 -3.83 -3.98 -16.15
C ARG A 209 -4.64 -5.28 -16.10
N ASP A 210 -4.07 -6.39 -16.56
CA ASP A 210 -4.74 -7.68 -16.59
C ASP A 210 -4.99 -8.21 -15.17
N LEU A 211 -4.10 -7.95 -14.21
CA LEU A 211 -4.34 -8.25 -12.79
C LEU A 211 -5.48 -7.41 -12.20
N ALA A 212 -5.48 -6.10 -12.47
CA ALA A 212 -6.55 -5.23 -11.99
C ALA A 212 -7.91 -5.61 -12.60
N SER A 213 -7.96 -5.87 -13.91
CA SER A 213 -9.20 -6.20 -14.63
C SER A 213 -9.70 -7.63 -14.42
N LYS A 214 -8.82 -8.60 -14.16
CA LYS A 214 -9.27 -9.94 -13.72
C LYS A 214 -9.94 -9.91 -12.35
N THR A 215 -9.59 -8.92 -11.54
CA THR A 215 -10.24 -8.70 -10.25
C THR A 215 -11.48 -7.80 -10.36
N ALA A 216 -11.47 -6.88 -11.33
CA ALA A 216 -12.53 -5.92 -11.59
C ALA A 216 -13.04 -6.11 -13.02
N MET A 217 -14.17 -6.79 -13.20
CA MET A 217 -14.90 -6.62 -14.46
C MET A 217 -15.31 -5.13 -14.58
N LEU A 218 -14.52 -4.38 -15.35
CA LEU A 218 -14.58 -2.95 -15.69
C LEU A 218 -14.12 -1.92 -14.63
N SER A 219 -12.86 -1.47 -14.68
CA SER A 219 -12.46 -0.09 -15.08
C SER A 219 -11.03 0.32 -14.63
N MET A 220 -10.49 1.34 -15.31
CA MET A 220 -9.15 1.95 -15.37
C MET A 220 -8.12 1.77 -14.22
N VAL A 221 -6.93 1.27 -14.59
CA VAL A 221 -5.64 1.46 -13.88
C VAL A 221 -4.87 2.61 -14.52
N CYS A 222 -4.35 3.54 -13.71
CA CYS A 222 -3.15 4.35 -13.97
C CYS A 222 -2.88 5.24 -12.73
N LEU A 223 -2.20 4.74 -11.70
CA LEU A 223 -1.77 5.57 -10.56
C LEU A 223 -0.32 6.07 -10.68
N LEU A 224 0.47 5.59 -11.66
CA LEU A 224 1.87 6.00 -11.84
C LEU A 224 2.24 6.45 -13.27
N SER A 225 1.28 6.44 -14.20
CA SER A 225 1.54 6.70 -15.63
C SER A 225 1.22 8.12 -16.09
N ILE A 226 0.64 8.97 -15.23
CA ILE A 226 0.15 10.29 -15.64
C ILE A 226 1.29 11.33 -15.73
N SER A 227 2.50 11.01 -15.27
CA SER A 227 3.62 11.96 -15.30
C SER A 227 4.63 11.75 -16.45
N TYR A 228 4.38 10.80 -17.36
CA TYR A 228 5.30 10.45 -18.47
C TYR A 228 4.67 10.62 -19.86
N ALA A 229 3.97 11.75 -20.08
CA ALA A 229 3.57 12.22 -21.40
C ALA A 229 3.97 13.69 -21.60
#